data_AF-A0A369I2K6-F1
#
_entry.id   AF-A0A369I2K6-F1
#
_cell.length_a   1.000
_cell.length_b   1.000
_cell.length_c   1.000
_cell.angle_alpha   90.00
_cell.angle_beta   90.00
_cell.angle_gamma   90.00
#
_symmetry.space_group_name_H-M   'P 1'
#
loop_
_entity.id
_entity.type
_entity.pdbx_description
1 polymer ?
#
loop_
_entity_poly.entity_id
_entity_poly.type
_entity_poly.pdbx_seq_one_letter_code
_entity_poly.pdbx_strand_id
1 'polypeptide(L)'
;MPNQERIEQLEAYKIKERFILDHWEDREVEPSSEHTIAQMRNEVLRFADFLIHQLRAQVPNLQERVQTYFTEWDNENFSQDETEFIVEVEYEAMRIAGIKIDDLLI
;
A
#
# COMPACT_ATOMS: atom_id res chain seq x y z
N MET A 1 10.19 14.14 9.75
CA MET A 1 11.04 13.07 9.21
C MET A 1 11.56 13.51 7.83
N PRO A 2 12.88 13.53 7.58
CA PRO A 2 13.45 13.80 6.26
C PRO A 2 13.07 12.73 5.22
N ASN A 3 13.07 13.07 3.93
CA ASN A 3 12.72 12.12 2.87
C ASN A 3 13.65 10.90 2.82
N GLN A 4 14.94 11.05 3.12
CA GLN A 4 15.89 9.94 3.15
C GLN A 4 15.51 8.89 4.21
N GLU A 5 15.15 9.33 5.41
CA GLU A 5 14.72 8.45 6.51
C GLU A 5 13.39 7.74 6.17
N ARG A 6 12.46 8.44 5.51
CA ARG A 6 11.21 7.84 5.02
C ARG A 6 11.46 6.76 3.97
N ILE A 7 12.39 7.00 3.04
CA ILE A 7 12.76 6.02 2.01
C ILE A 7 13.36 4.77 2.64
N GLU A 8 14.26 4.92 3.62
CA GLU A 8 14.85 3.78 4.33
C GLU A 8 13.79 2.95 5.06
N GLN A 9 12.82 3.62 5.70
CA GLN A 9 11.69 2.94 6.33
C GLN A 9 10.76 2.26 5.31
N LEU A 10 10.57 2.84 4.12
CA LEU A 10 9.78 2.22 3.04
C LEU A 10 10.50 1.01 2.42
N GLU A 11 11.83 1.04 2.29
CA GLU A 11 12.60 -0.13 1.83
C GLU A 11 12.57 -1.24 2.88
N ALA A 12 12.67 -0.91 4.17
CA ALA A 12 12.46 -1.86 5.26
C ALA A 12 11.01 -2.39 5.29
N TYR A 13 10.04 -1.52 5.01
CA TYR A 13 8.64 -1.88 4.89
C TYR A 13 8.47 -3.00 3.86
N LYS A 14 9.07 -2.91 2.66
CA LYS A 14 8.92 -3.94 1.61
C LYS A 14 9.38 -5.35 2.00
N ILE A 15 10.22 -5.49 3.03
CA ILE A 15 10.79 -6.77 3.46
C ILE A 15 9.91 -7.46 4.54
N LYS A 16 9.08 -6.71 5.24
CA LYS A 16 8.21 -7.25 6.32
C LYS A 16 7.09 -8.11 5.74
N GLU A 17 6.95 -9.32 6.27
CA GLU A 17 5.86 -10.23 5.93
C GLU A 17 4.55 -9.69 6.52
N ARG A 18 3.56 -9.40 5.67
CA ARG A 18 2.23 -8.85 6.06
C ARG A 18 1.06 -9.65 5.53
N PHE A 19 1.32 -10.60 4.65
CA PHE A 19 0.32 -11.44 4.00
C PHE A 19 0.35 -12.84 4.62
N ILE A 20 0.23 -12.89 5.95
CA ILE A 20 0.14 -14.15 6.69
C ILE A 20 -1.34 -14.54 6.73
N LEU A 21 -1.65 -15.76 6.30
CA LEU A 21 -3.01 -16.32 6.19
C LEU A 21 -3.84 -16.15 7.49
N ASP A 22 -3.20 -16.19 8.66
CA ASP A 22 -3.87 -15.99 9.95
C ASP A 22 -4.54 -14.60 10.10
N HIS A 23 -4.04 -13.56 9.41
CA HIS A 23 -4.68 -12.24 9.40
C HIS A 23 -5.94 -12.18 8.51
N TRP A 24 -6.15 -13.21 7.69
CA TRP A 24 -7.33 -13.40 6.85
C TRP A 24 -8.43 -14.19 7.57
N GLU A 25 -8.06 -15.10 8.49
CA GLU A 25 -9.03 -15.89 9.27
C GLU A 25 -10.00 -15.02 10.09
N ASP A 26 -9.56 -13.82 10.50
CA ASP A 26 -10.38 -12.84 11.23
C ASP A 26 -11.44 -12.14 10.35
N ARG A 27 -11.40 -12.28 9.03
CA ARG A 27 -12.29 -11.56 8.10
C ARG A 27 -13.57 -12.31 7.72
N GLU A 28 -13.80 -13.51 8.26
CA GLU A 28 -14.94 -14.39 7.90
C GLU A 28 -15.06 -14.73 6.40
N VAL A 29 -14.03 -14.46 5.59
CA VAL A 29 -13.97 -14.76 4.15
C VAL A 29 -13.02 -15.92 3.86
N GLU A 30 -13.32 -16.71 2.82
CA GLU A 30 -12.46 -17.83 2.40
C GLU A 30 -11.06 -17.31 2.05
N PRO A 31 -9.97 -17.88 2.61
CA PRO A 31 -8.62 -17.41 2.33
C PRO A 31 -8.36 -17.31 0.82
N SER A 32 -7.99 -16.11 0.35
CA SER A 32 -7.56 -15.90 -1.03
C SER A 32 -6.52 -16.95 -1.42
N SER A 33 -6.58 -17.41 -2.69
CA SER A 33 -5.60 -18.36 -3.21
C SER A 33 -4.17 -17.82 -3.03
N GLU A 34 -3.17 -18.70 -2.89
CA GLU A 34 -1.76 -18.29 -2.82
C GLU A 34 -1.36 -17.38 -4.00
N HIS A 35 -1.97 -17.62 -5.18
CA HIS A 35 -1.78 -16.79 -6.35
C HIS A 35 -2.30 -15.37 -6.14
N THR A 36 -3.53 -15.23 -5.64
CA THR A 36 -4.15 -13.93 -5.35
C THR A 36 -3.37 -13.19 -4.27
N ILE A 37 -2.97 -13.88 -3.19
CA ILE A 37 -2.14 -13.29 -2.13
C ILE A 37 -0.82 -12.75 -2.70
N ALA A 38 -0.18 -13.48 -3.62
CA ALA A 38 1.01 -13.00 -4.30
C ALA A 38 0.75 -11.77 -5.17
N GLN A 39 -0.40 -11.69 -5.84
CA GLN A 39 -0.81 -10.50 -6.60
C GLN A 39 -1.05 -9.29 -5.69
N MET A 40 -1.80 -9.45 -4.60
CA MET A 40 -2.04 -8.40 -3.61
C MET A 40 -0.72 -7.87 -3.03
N ARG A 41 0.22 -8.78 -2.71
CA ARG A 41 1.56 -8.41 -2.26
C ARG A 41 2.28 -7.55 -3.30
N ASN A 42 2.18 -7.90 -4.58
CA ASN A 42 2.80 -7.12 -5.65
C ASN A 42 2.21 -5.72 -5.76
N GLU A 43 0.89 -5.53 -5.57
CA GLU A 43 0.27 -4.21 -5.56
C GLU A 43 0.81 -3.34 -4.41
N VAL A 44 0.86 -3.88 -3.19
CA VAL A 44 1.43 -3.19 -2.03
C VAL A 44 2.89 -2.77 -2.27
N LEU A 45 3.69 -3.68 -2.86
CA LEU A 45 5.09 -3.39 -3.18
C LEU A 45 5.20 -2.31 -4.27
N ARG A 46 4.34 -2.35 -5.27
CA ARG A 46 4.26 -1.35 -6.34
C ARG A 46 3.90 0.03 -5.79
N PHE A 47 2.96 0.10 -4.84
CA PHE A 47 2.63 1.36 -4.18
C PHE A 47 3.78 1.89 -3.31
N ALA A 48 4.45 1.01 -2.56
CA ALA A 48 5.64 1.40 -1.79
C ALA A 48 6.76 1.96 -2.71
N ASP A 49 7.01 1.31 -3.85
CA ASP A 49 7.96 1.79 -4.85
C ASP A 49 7.54 3.13 -5.46
N PHE A 50 6.25 3.33 -5.71
CA PHE A 50 5.71 4.63 -6.11
C PHE A 50 6.03 5.71 -5.08
N LEU A 51 5.76 5.49 -3.78
CA LEU A 51 6.05 6.45 -2.72
C LEU A 51 7.56 6.76 -2.64
N ILE A 52 8.41 5.73 -2.70
CA ILE A 52 9.87 5.89 -2.73
C ILE A 52 10.29 6.76 -3.91
N HIS A 53 9.74 6.51 -5.10
CA HIS A 53 10.04 7.29 -6.29
C HIS A 53 9.68 8.77 -6.14
N GLN A 54 8.47 9.07 -5.65
CA GLN A 54 8.03 10.45 -5.41
C GLN A 54 8.91 11.16 -4.36
N LEU A 55 9.27 10.47 -3.28
CA LEU A 55 10.15 11.02 -2.23
C LEU A 55 11.56 11.31 -2.74
N ARG A 56 12.14 10.42 -3.57
CA ARG A 56 13.45 10.61 -4.22
C ARG A 56 13.44 11.79 -5.17
N ALA A 57 12.37 11.93 -5.95
CA ALA A 57 12.16 13.05 -6.87
C ALA A 57 11.78 14.37 -6.17
N GLN A 58 11.60 14.35 -4.84
CA GLN A 58 11.19 15.52 -4.04
C GLN A 58 9.92 16.19 -4.59
N VAL A 59 8.98 15.36 -5.05
CA VAL A 59 7.77 15.86 -5.71
C VAL A 59 6.95 16.68 -4.71
N PRO A 60 6.61 17.94 -5.04
CA PRO A 60 5.68 18.71 -4.24
C PRO A 60 4.29 18.07 -4.33
N ASN A 61 3.48 18.19 -3.27
CA ASN A 61 2.11 17.68 -3.20
C ASN A 61 1.98 16.14 -3.30
N LEU A 62 2.82 15.41 -2.56
CA LEU A 62 2.74 13.94 -2.48
C LEU A 62 1.33 13.41 -2.15
N GLN A 63 0.54 14.14 -1.36
CA GLN A 63 -0.86 13.82 -1.05
C GLN A 63 -1.73 13.69 -2.31
N GLU A 64 -1.64 14.67 -3.22
CA GLU A 64 -2.40 14.67 -4.47
C GLU A 64 -1.96 13.53 -5.38
N ARG A 65 -0.66 13.23 -5.42
CA ARG A 65 -0.11 12.10 -6.17
C ARG A 65 -0.65 10.76 -5.70
N VAL A 66 -0.77 10.58 -4.38
CA VAL A 66 -1.37 9.37 -3.80
C VAL A 66 -2.86 9.28 -4.13
N GLN A 67 -3.60 10.39 -4.05
CA GLN A 67 -5.01 10.41 -4.46
C GLN A 67 -5.20 10.02 -5.93
N THR A 68 -4.37 10.55 -6.83
CA THR A 68 -4.37 10.16 -8.25
C THR A 68 -4.05 8.69 -8.42
N TYR A 69 -3.06 8.16 -7.70
CA TYR A 69 -2.70 6.74 -7.77
C TYR A 69 -3.90 5.83 -7.50
N PHE A 70 -4.66 6.08 -6.43
CA PHE A 70 -5.85 5.29 -6.10
C PHE A 70 -7.01 5.50 -7.10
N THR A 71 -7.16 6.72 -7.61
CA THR A 71 -8.20 7.01 -8.61
C THR A 71 -7.96 6.28 -9.94
N GLU A 72 -6.68 6.10 -10.29
CA GLU A 72 -6.25 5.41 -11.51
C GLU A 72 -5.95 3.92 -11.29
N TRP A 73 -6.10 3.43 -10.05
CA TRP A 73 -5.81 2.05 -9.72
C TRP A 73 -6.89 1.12 -10.28
N ASP A 74 -6.50 0.29 -11.23
CA ASP A 74 -7.34 -0.78 -11.77
C ASP A 74 -7.33 -1.99 -10.80
N ASN A 75 -8.38 -2.09 -9.99
CA ASN A 75 -8.57 -3.15 -9.00
C ASN A 75 -9.64 -4.18 -9.40
N GLU A 76 -10.08 -4.21 -10.66
CA GLU A 76 -11.15 -5.12 -11.12
C GLU A 76 -10.83 -6.61 -10.92
N ASN A 77 -9.54 -6.94 -10.76
CA ASN A 77 -9.06 -8.31 -10.52
C ASN A 77 -9.15 -8.75 -9.05
N PHE A 78 -9.49 -7.84 -8.14
CA PHE A 78 -9.60 -8.11 -6.71
C PHE A 78 -11.06 -8.01 -6.26
N SER A 79 -11.42 -8.83 -5.28
CA SER A 79 -12.69 -8.63 -4.57
C SER A 79 -12.65 -7.32 -3.77
N GLN A 80 -13.82 -6.91 -3.26
CA GLN A 80 -13.89 -5.76 -2.36
C GLN A 80 -13.03 -6.00 -1.10
N ASP A 81 -13.13 -7.17 -0.48
CA ASP A 81 -12.38 -7.49 0.74
C ASP A 81 -10.86 -7.53 0.50
N GLU A 82 -10.45 -8.04 -0.67
CA GLU A 82 -9.04 -8.05 -1.09
C GLU A 82 -8.54 -6.62 -1.33
N THR A 83 -9.34 -5.78 -1.99
CA THR A 83 -9.03 -4.37 -2.21
C THR A 83 -8.88 -3.63 -0.88
N GLU A 84 -9.84 -3.79 0.04
CA GLU A 84 -9.79 -3.19 1.38
C GLU A 84 -8.56 -3.66 2.16
N PHE A 85 -8.21 -4.95 2.07
CA PHE A 85 -7.00 -5.48 2.71
C PHE A 85 -5.72 -4.84 2.14
N ILE A 86 -5.61 -4.72 0.81
CA ILE A 86 -4.47 -4.06 0.17
C ILE A 86 -4.31 -2.64 0.72
N VAL A 87 -5.41 -1.86 0.70
CA VAL A 87 -5.41 -0.46 1.16
C VAL A 87 -5.02 -0.36 2.64
N GLU A 88 -5.55 -1.24 3.50
CA GLU A 88 -5.19 -1.27 4.92
C GLU A 88 -3.69 -1.54 5.14
N VAL A 89 -3.12 -2.46 4.37
CA VAL A 89 -1.69 -2.75 4.42
C VAL A 89 -0.87 -1.55 3.92
N GLU A 90 -1.37 -0.82 2.92
CA GLU A 90 -0.75 0.37 2.38
C GLU A 90 -0.80 1.58 3.33
N TYR A 91 -1.75 1.63 4.27
CA TYR A 91 -1.80 2.69 5.29
C TYR A 91 -0.52 2.81 6.12
N GLU A 92 0.16 1.69 6.41
CA GLU A 92 1.47 1.75 7.09
C GLU A 92 2.51 2.45 6.18
N ALA A 93 2.53 2.17 4.88
CA ALA A 93 3.41 2.84 3.92
C ALA A 93 3.08 4.34 3.76
N MET A 94 1.80 4.69 3.71
CA MET A 94 1.32 6.08 3.67
C MET A 94 1.77 6.87 4.90
N ARG A 95 1.63 6.27 6.09
CA ARG A 95 2.08 6.89 7.34
C ARG A 95 3.59 7.15 7.33
N ILE A 96 4.39 6.18 6.87
CA ILE A 96 5.84 6.35 6.72
C ILE A 96 6.16 7.50 5.76
N ALA A 97 5.48 7.57 4.61
CA ALA A 97 5.66 8.63 3.62
C ALA A 97 5.19 10.02 4.12
N GLY A 98 4.44 10.07 5.23
CA GLY A 98 3.90 11.30 5.80
C GLY A 98 2.60 11.78 5.16
N ILE A 99 1.86 10.85 4.56
CA ILE A 99 0.53 11.08 3.99
C ILE A 99 -0.50 11.12 5.11
N LYS A 100 -1.46 12.05 4.99
CA LYS A 100 -2.60 12.13 5.89
C LYS A 100 -3.72 11.28 5.32
N ILE A 101 -3.89 10.10 5.89
CA ILE A 101 -4.83 9.09 5.38
C ILE A 101 -6.28 9.61 5.45
N ASP A 102 -6.62 10.35 6.52
CA ASP A 102 -7.96 10.95 6.72
C ASP A 102 -8.35 11.97 5.62
N ASP A 103 -7.37 12.48 4.87
CA ASP A 103 -7.58 13.43 3.77
C ASP A 103 -7.69 12.74 2.39
N LEU A 104 -7.61 11.40 2.33
CA LEU A 104 -7.76 10.62 1.11
C LEU A 104 -9.20 10.13 0.93
N LEU A 105 -9.66 10.14 -0.32
CA LEU A 105 -10.89 9.47 -0.74
C LEU A 105 -10.49 8.18 -1.44
N ILE A 106 -10.60 7.05 -0.72
CA ILE A 106 -10.28 5.70 -1.21
C ILE A 106 -11.57 4.89 -1.23
#